data_AF-A0A0D2DF46-F1
#
_entry.id   AF-A0A0D2DF46-F1
#
_cell.length_a   1.000
_cell.length_b   1.000
_cell.length_c   1.000
_cell.angle_alpha   90.00
_cell.angle_beta   90.00
_cell.angle_gamma   90.00
#
_symmetry.space_group_name_H-M   'P 1'
#
loop_
_entity.id
_entity.type
_entity.pdbx_description
1 polymer ?
#
loop_
_entity_poly.entity_id
_entity_poly.type
_entity_poly.pdbx_seq_one_letter_code
_entity_poly.pdbx_strand_id
1 'polypeptide(L)'
;MPMNSRCFEVHHSPARHFGTTNFLAAAAKSSYRTATRYRPFSPALQRFQVTPSSARPFSKMSDKQEPHQFQSGDTTHRKEDQWKHREPYRVHDNAEDFEVKWEGSCHCGRVTYQLSRDKPLAAKYCHCTTCQRLHGSPFQWAAIFHKSDINFTQGHHELGWYDPTNKDISHHLPCKVSCAYCRSPIMDEGRNMILLFPPLIKDINTKKGREAFKPTCHMFYKQRVAEFRGDGIVKWAGLDNQSDMLDDDENVIVEYEKGMKEKDMDEKKRKHVEMTERNGGEEVKKVKGGSKE
;
A
#
# COMPACT_ATOMS: atom_id res chain seq x y z
N MET A 1 -61.95 1.86 19.63
CA MET A 1 -61.90 3.16 18.93
C MET A 1 -60.52 3.30 18.31
N PRO A 2 -60.42 3.47 16.99
CA PRO A 2 -59.16 3.38 16.24
C PRO A 2 -58.41 4.72 16.21
N MET A 3 -57.08 4.68 16.24
CA MET A 3 -56.22 5.84 16.00
C MET A 3 -56.00 6.03 14.49
N ASN A 4 -56.34 7.23 14.05
CA ASN A 4 -56.25 7.73 12.67
C ASN A 4 -54.82 7.74 12.11
N SER A 5 -54.70 7.19 10.91
CA SER A 5 -53.68 7.53 9.93
C SER A 5 -53.92 8.96 9.41
N ARG A 6 -52.89 9.83 9.48
CA ARG A 6 -52.86 11.09 8.73
C ARG A 6 -51.67 11.09 7.78
N CYS A 7 -52.00 11.09 6.49
CA CYS A 7 -51.15 11.46 5.38
C CYS A 7 -50.55 12.85 5.61
N PHE A 8 -49.26 13.01 5.34
CA PHE A 8 -48.64 14.33 5.17
C PHE A 8 -48.66 14.69 3.68
N GLU A 9 -49.41 15.75 3.37
CA GLU A 9 -49.44 16.41 2.07
C GLU A 9 -48.14 17.16 1.78
N VAL A 10 -47.72 17.12 0.52
CA VAL A 10 -46.51 17.77 0.01
C VAL A 10 -46.90 19.18 -0.46
N HIS A 11 -46.58 20.20 0.34
CA HIS A 11 -46.76 21.59 -0.06
C HIS A 11 -45.64 22.04 -1.02
N HIS A 12 -46.02 22.31 -2.27
CA HIS A 12 -45.20 23.01 -3.25
C HIS A 12 -45.02 24.48 -2.87
N SER A 13 -43.77 24.96 -2.88
CA SER A 13 -43.41 26.37 -2.68
C SER A 13 -43.09 27.02 -4.03
N PRO A 14 -43.52 28.27 -4.30
CA PRO A 14 -43.40 28.88 -5.61
C PRO A 14 -41.99 29.42 -5.92
N ALA A 15 -41.61 29.28 -7.19
CA ALA A 15 -40.34 29.69 -7.78
C ALA A 15 -40.10 31.21 -7.67
N ARG A 16 -38.90 31.60 -7.24
CA ARG A 16 -38.39 32.98 -7.37
C ARG A 16 -37.42 33.07 -8.54
N HIS A 17 -37.76 33.94 -9.49
CA HIS A 17 -36.92 34.45 -10.57
C HIS A 17 -35.71 35.21 -10.01
N PHE A 18 -34.52 34.95 -10.53
CA PHE A 18 -33.41 35.91 -10.54
C PHE A 18 -32.54 35.75 -11.80
N GLY A 19 -32.68 36.75 -12.69
CA GLY A 19 -31.61 37.42 -13.43
C GLY A 19 -30.56 36.61 -14.19
N THR A 20 -30.73 36.53 -15.50
CA THR A 20 -29.65 36.28 -16.47
C THR A 20 -28.70 37.46 -16.54
N THR A 21 -27.40 37.25 -16.36
CA THR A 21 -26.37 38.25 -16.72
C THR A 21 -25.41 37.68 -17.76
N ASN A 22 -25.48 38.27 -18.95
CA ASN A 22 -24.56 38.14 -20.07
C ASN A 22 -23.17 38.65 -19.67
N PHE A 23 -22.12 37.88 -19.95
CA PHE A 23 -20.75 38.39 -20.00
C PHE A 23 -20.49 38.92 -21.42
N LEU A 24 -20.49 40.25 -21.57
CA LEU A 24 -19.95 40.96 -22.72
C LEU A 24 -18.71 41.74 -22.29
N ALA A 25 -17.66 41.61 -23.10
CA ALA A 25 -16.39 42.32 -22.99
C ALA A 25 -16.55 43.83 -23.17
N ALA A 26 -15.73 44.63 -22.48
CA ALA A 26 -15.17 45.87 -23.01
C ALA A 26 -14.06 46.43 -22.11
N ALA A 27 -13.13 47.12 -22.77
CA ALA A 27 -11.81 47.52 -22.32
C ALA A 27 -11.74 48.84 -21.52
N ALA A 28 -10.60 48.95 -20.81
CA ALA A 28 -9.73 50.11 -20.63
C ALA A 28 -10.16 51.30 -19.73
N LYS A 29 -9.27 51.66 -18.79
CA LYS A 29 -8.48 52.91 -18.84
C LYS A 29 -7.30 52.89 -17.85
N SER A 30 -6.27 53.61 -18.27
CA SER A 30 -4.86 53.62 -17.86
C SER A 30 -4.55 54.54 -16.67
N SER A 31 -3.47 54.22 -15.93
CA SER A 31 -2.61 55.22 -15.26
C SER A 31 -1.16 54.71 -15.20
N TYR A 32 -0.22 55.64 -15.32
CA TYR A 32 1.12 55.53 -15.88
C TYR A 32 2.27 55.34 -14.87
N ARG A 33 3.42 54.91 -15.42
CA ARG A 33 4.87 55.12 -15.07
C ARG A 33 5.59 53.79 -14.76
N THR A 34 6.76 53.44 -15.30
CA THR A 34 7.85 54.20 -15.95
C THR A 34 8.71 53.25 -16.82
N ALA A 35 9.53 53.86 -17.67
CA ALA A 35 10.27 53.30 -18.80
C ALA A 35 11.35 52.24 -18.51
N THR A 36 11.45 51.26 -19.42
CA THR A 36 12.73 50.66 -19.81
C THR A 36 12.74 50.40 -21.32
N ARG A 37 13.81 50.82 -21.98
CA ARG A 37 13.99 50.87 -23.44
C ARG A 37 13.99 49.47 -24.07
N TYR A 38 13.15 49.24 -25.08
CA TYR A 38 13.32 48.16 -26.05
C TYR A 38 13.69 48.75 -27.42
N ARG A 39 14.80 48.28 -28.01
CA ARG A 39 15.15 48.49 -29.42
C ARG A 39 14.52 47.36 -30.26
N PRO A 40 14.03 47.62 -31.47
CA PRO A 40 13.48 46.58 -32.34
C PRO A 40 14.61 45.90 -33.11
N PHE A 41 14.55 44.58 -33.25
CA PHE A 41 15.33 43.85 -34.24
C PHE A 41 14.39 42.95 -35.04
N SER A 42 14.29 43.24 -36.34
CA SER A 42 13.55 42.46 -37.33
C SER A 42 14.10 41.04 -37.44
N PRO A 43 13.26 40.01 -37.67
CA PRO A 43 13.75 38.67 -37.94
C PRO A 43 14.23 38.59 -39.39
N ALA A 44 15.54 38.45 -39.58
CA ALA A 44 16.10 37.98 -40.84
C ALA A 44 15.90 36.46 -40.92
N LEU A 45 15.15 36.00 -41.93
CA LEU A 45 15.02 34.61 -42.31
C LEU A 45 16.39 34.06 -42.75
N GLN A 46 17.07 33.31 -41.88
CA GLN A 46 18.17 32.44 -42.28
C GLN A 46 17.62 31.05 -42.57
N ARG A 47 17.62 30.67 -43.86
CA ARG A 47 17.49 29.28 -44.29
C ARG A 47 18.69 28.50 -43.76
N PHE A 48 18.50 27.67 -42.75
CA PHE A 48 19.45 26.62 -42.42
C PHE A 48 19.33 25.51 -43.46
N GLN A 49 20.40 25.32 -44.24
CA GLN A 49 20.58 24.15 -45.09
C GLN A 49 20.81 22.94 -44.19
N VAL A 50 19.88 21.99 -44.20
CA VAL A 50 20.05 20.69 -43.57
C VAL A 50 20.96 19.86 -44.48
N THR A 51 22.17 19.56 -44.03
CA THR A 51 23.02 18.55 -44.68
C THR A 51 22.52 17.16 -44.28
N PRO A 52 22.35 16.21 -45.22
CA PRO A 52 21.95 14.87 -44.87
C PRO A 52 23.16 14.17 -44.21
N SER A 53 23.09 13.96 -42.90
CA SER A 53 24.00 13.05 -42.20
C SER A 53 23.77 11.63 -42.74
N SER A 54 24.87 10.96 -43.08
CA SER A 54 24.87 9.63 -43.69
C SER A 54 24.06 8.63 -42.87
N ALA A 55 23.10 7.98 -43.53
CA ALA A 55 22.38 6.86 -42.97
C ALA A 55 23.37 5.73 -42.64
N ARG A 56 23.50 5.39 -41.36
CA ARG A 56 24.14 4.13 -40.95
C ARG A 56 23.21 2.97 -41.35
N PRO A 57 23.75 1.86 -41.88
CA PRO A 57 22.91 0.73 -42.26
C PRO A 57 22.25 0.15 -41.01
N PHE A 58 20.95 -0.16 -41.13
CA PHE A 58 20.18 -0.91 -40.14
C PHE A 58 20.89 -2.24 -39.87
N SER A 59 21.57 -2.32 -38.73
CA SER A 59 22.01 -3.60 -38.17
C SER A 59 20.76 -4.42 -37.90
N LYS A 60 20.70 -5.61 -38.51
CA LYS A 60 19.69 -6.63 -38.24
C LYS A 60 19.47 -6.75 -36.73
N MET A 61 18.23 -6.61 -36.30
CA MET A 61 17.80 -6.99 -34.95
C MET A 61 18.05 -8.49 -34.81
N SER A 62 19.15 -8.84 -34.13
CA SER A 62 19.43 -10.20 -33.69
C SER A 62 19.21 -10.30 -32.19
N ASP A 63 18.44 -11.32 -31.85
CA ASP A 63 18.12 -11.90 -30.55
C ASP A 63 17.32 -11.08 -29.52
N LYS A 64 16.30 -11.77 -29.02
CA LYS A 64 15.32 -11.34 -28.03
C LYS A 64 16.03 -10.94 -26.74
N GLN A 65 16.10 -9.64 -26.47
CA GLN A 65 16.44 -9.15 -25.14
C GLN A 65 15.26 -9.39 -24.21
N GLU A 66 15.40 -10.41 -23.37
CA GLU A 66 14.43 -10.70 -22.32
C GLU A 66 14.57 -9.72 -21.14
N PRO A 67 13.44 -9.33 -20.50
CA PRO A 67 13.41 -8.31 -19.45
C PRO A 67 14.14 -8.68 -18.15
N HIS A 68 14.67 -9.90 -18.03
CA HIS A 68 15.28 -10.41 -16.80
C HIS A 68 16.70 -9.87 -16.52
N GLN A 69 17.45 -9.38 -17.53
CA GLN A 69 18.87 -9.05 -17.34
C GLN A 69 19.16 -7.78 -16.51
N PHE A 70 18.19 -6.88 -16.32
CA PHE A 70 18.46 -5.60 -15.65
C PHE A 70 18.03 -5.55 -14.17
N GLN A 71 17.49 -6.65 -13.63
CA GLN A 71 16.89 -6.66 -12.27
C GLN A 71 17.30 -7.81 -11.38
N SER A 72 18.13 -8.72 -11.87
CA SER A 72 18.84 -9.71 -11.06
C SER A 72 20.28 -9.25 -10.86
N GLY A 73 20.68 -8.97 -9.62
CA GLY A 73 22.10 -8.89 -9.31
C GLY A 73 22.72 -10.28 -9.48
N ASP A 74 23.89 -10.37 -10.13
CA ASP A 74 24.59 -11.61 -10.47
C ASP A 74 25.07 -12.44 -9.26
N THR A 75 24.83 -11.98 -8.03
CA THR A 75 25.40 -12.58 -6.82
C THR A 75 24.32 -12.87 -5.79
N THR A 76 23.57 -13.95 -6.01
CA THR A 76 23.06 -14.73 -4.89
C THR A 76 24.07 -15.85 -4.68
N HIS A 77 24.54 -16.10 -3.45
CA HIS A 77 25.51 -17.17 -3.16
C HIS A 77 24.90 -18.59 -3.29
N ARG A 78 24.09 -18.84 -4.32
CA ARG A 78 23.45 -20.13 -4.62
C ARG A 78 23.63 -20.37 -6.12
N LYS A 79 23.98 -21.62 -6.50
CA LYS A 79 24.02 -22.02 -7.92
C LYS A 79 22.68 -21.65 -8.57
N GLU A 80 22.77 -20.99 -9.72
CA GLU A 80 21.69 -20.32 -10.47
C GLU A 80 20.32 -21.00 -10.36
N ASP A 81 19.27 -20.19 -10.23
CA ASP A 81 17.87 -20.50 -10.55
C ASP A 81 17.13 -21.61 -9.77
N GLN A 82 17.73 -22.28 -8.78
CA GLN A 82 17.01 -23.29 -7.98
C GLN A 82 15.78 -22.76 -7.23
N TRP A 83 15.71 -21.45 -6.96
CA TRP A 83 14.57 -20.83 -6.28
C TRP A 83 13.30 -20.86 -7.15
N LYS A 84 13.43 -20.83 -8.49
CA LYS A 84 12.31 -20.86 -9.45
C LYS A 84 11.52 -22.17 -9.39
N HIS A 85 12.14 -23.24 -8.88
CA HIS A 85 11.54 -24.57 -8.77
C HIS A 85 11.02 -24.90 -7.37
N ARG A 86 11.05 -23.96 -6.43
CA ARG A 86 10.62 -24.14 -5.04
C ARG A 86 9.49 -23.18 -4.70
N GLU A 87 8.68 -23.53 -3.71
CA GLU A 87 7.72 -22.60 -3.13
C GLU A 87 8.44 -21.30 -2.70
N PRO A 88 7.87 -20.12 -2.97
CA PRO A 88 6.52 -19.86 -3.52
C PRO A 88 6.42 -19.83 -5.06
N TYR A 89 7.52 -20.05 -5.79
CA TYR A 89 7.62 -19.81 -7.24
C TYR A 89 7.46 -21.06 -8.10
N ARG A 90 7.34 -22.23 -7.46
CA ARG A 90 6.96 -23.46 -8.15
C ARG A 90 5.62 -23.20 -8.82
N VAL A 91 5.60 -23.16 -10.15
CA VAL A 91 4.35 -23.25 -10.90
C VAL A 91 3.80 -24.63 -10.54
N HIS A 92 2.73 -24.66 -9.75
CA HIS A 92 2.00 -25.90 -9.61
C HIS A 92 1.40 -26.16 -11.00
N ASP A 93 1.65 -27.34 -11.57
CA ASP A 93 0.75 -27.88 -12.59
C ASP A 93 -0.69 -27.75 -12.06
N ASN A 94 -1.70 -27.79 -12.92
CA ASN A 94 -3.11 -27.82 -12.49
C ASN A 94 -3.45 -29.14 -11.74
N ALA A 95 -2.60 -29.55 -10.80
CA ALA A 95 -2.71 -30.62 -9.86
C ALA A 95 -3.95 -30.35 -9.02
N GLU A 96 -4.79 -31.37 -8.94
CA GLU A 96 -6.20 -31.32 -8.56
C GLU A 96 -6.47 -30.96 -7.08
N ASP A 97 -5.47 -30.45 -6.34
CA ASP A 97 -5.54 -30.21 -4.88
C ASP A 97 -5.18 -28.77 -4.41
N PHE A 98 -5.11 -27.77 -5.29
CA PHE A 98 -4.96 -26.35 -4.87
C PHE A 98 -6.31 -25.63 -4.88
N GLU A 99 -7.03 -25.66 -3.75
CA GLU A 99 -8.35 -25.02 -3.65
C GLU A 99 -8.23 -23.47 -3.64
N VAL A 100 -8.48 -22.83 -4.77
CA VAL A 100 -8.36 -21.37 -4.91
C VAL A 100 -9.42 -20.63 -4.08
N LYS A 101 -8.98 -19.81 -3.14
CA LYS A 101 -9.83 -18.93 -2.32
C LYS A 101 -9.79 -17.48 -2.75
N TRP A 102 -8.62 -17.05 -3.24
CA TRP A 102 -8.37 -15.69 -3.70
C TRP A 102 -7.50 -15.68 -4.94
N GLU A 103 -7.72 -14.67 -5.78
CA GLU A 103 -6.87 -14.37 -6.92
C GLU A 103 -6.27 -12.99 -6.71
N GLY A 104 -5.04 -12.78 -7.19
CA GLY A 104 -4.39 -11.49 -7.19
C GLY A 104 -3.55 -11.26 -8.43
N SER A 105 -3.30 -10.00 -8.72
CA SER A 105 -2.47 -9.60 -9.86
C SER A 105 -1.75 -8.29 -9.58
N CYS A 106 -0.56 -8.13 -10.16
CA CYS A 106 0.05 -6.80 -10.23
C CYS A 106 -0.80 -5.84 -11.08
N HIS A 107 -0.55 -4.54 -10.99
CA HIS A 107 -1.37 -3.53 -11.66
C HIS A 107 -1.46 -3.72 -13.19
N CYS A 108 -0.36 -4.14 -13.84
CA CYS A 108 -0.36 -4.40 -15.28
C CYS A 108 -0.87 -5.79 -15.69
N GLY A 109 -1.21 -6.65 -14.73
CA GLY A 109 -1.69 -8.02 -14.99
C GLY A 109 -0.65 -9.01 -15.48
N ARG A 110 0.63 -8.62 -15.66
CA ARG A 110 1.70 -9.54 -16.11
C ARG A 110 2.00 -10.64 -15.10
N VAL A 111 1.87 -10.32 -13.81
CA VAL A 111 2.05 -11.26 -12.71
C VAL A 111 0.68 -11.54 -12.13
N THR A 112 0.29 -12.81 -12.11
CA THR A 112 -0.96 -13.30 -11.52
C THR A 112 -0.67 -14.47 -10.61
N TYR A 113 -1.45 -14.59 -9.54
CA TYR A 113 -1.29 -15.63 -8.53
C TYR A 113 -2.61 -15.95 -7.85
N GLN A 114 -2.66 -17.11 -7.22
CA GLN A 114 -3.77 -17.65 -6.47
C GLN A 114 -3.36 -17.96 -5.03
N LEU A 115 -4.29 -17.87 -4.10
CA LEU A 115 -4.11 -18.28 -2.71
C LEU A 115 -5.07 -19.40 -2.34
N SER A 116 -4.58 -20.42 -1.64
CA SER A 116 -5.39 -21.57 -1.22
C SER A 116 -6.05 -21.41 0.16
N ARG A 117 -5.66 -20.38 0.91
CA ARG A 117 -6.14 -20.14 2.27
C ARG A 117 -7.15 -18.99 2.29
N ASP A 118 -8.29 -19.20 2.96
CA ASP A 118 -9.39 -18.22 3.00
C ASP A 118 -9.07 -16.97 3.84
N LYS A 119 -8.25 -17.10 4.89
CA LYS A 119 -7.78 -15.97 5.72
C LYS A 119 -6.29 -16.07 5.99
N PRO A 120 -5.51 -14.98 5.95
CA PRO A 120 -4.10 -15.01 6.35
C PRO A 120 -3.94 -15.46 7.80
N LEU A 121 -2.74 -15.92 8.15
CA LEU A 121 -2.38 -16.22 9.54
C LEU A 121 -2.45 -14.98 10.43
N ALA A 122 -2.07 -13.83 9.88
CA ALA A 122 -2.30 -12.51 10.45
C ALA A 122 -2.21 -11.47 9.33
N ALA A 123 -2.89 -10.34 9.49
CA ALA A 123 -2.68 -9.16 8.66
C ALA A 123 -2.28 -7.99 9.55
N LYS A 124 -1.28 -7.21 9.15
CA LYS A 124 -0.69 -6.15 9.99
C LYS A 124 -0.42 -4.89 9.19
N TYR A 125 -0.51 -3.76 9.86
CA TYR A 125 0.00 -2.49 9.36
C TYR A 125 1.39 -2.21 9.93
N CYS A 126 2.39 -2.06 9.07
CA CYS A 126 3.74 -1.69 9.49
C CYS A 126 4.02 -0.22 9.16
N HIS A 127 4.31 0.55 10.19
CA HIS A 127 4.61 1.98 10.08
C HIS A 127 6.11 2.28 10.02
N CYS A 128 6.99 1.28 9.89
CA CYS A 128 8.41 1.58 9.89
C CYS A 128 8.78 2.44 8.66
N THR A 129 9.74 3.35 8.83
CA THR A 129 10.07 4.30 7.76
C THR A 129 10.61 3.64 6.48
N THR A 130 11.17 2.43 6.58
CA THR A 130 11.57 1.61 5.41
C THR A 130 10.34 1.16 4.62
N CYS A 131 9.33 0.61 5.30
CA CYS A 131 8.08 0.18 4.69
C CYS A 131 7.34 1.35 4.04
N GLN A 132 7.28 2.51 4.70
CA GLN A 132 6.66 3.71 4.14
C GLN A 132 7.30 4.14 2.82
N ARG A 133 8.64 4.23 2.80
CA ARG A 133 9.39 4.65 1.61
C ARG A 133 9.26 3.66 0.45
N LEU A 134 9.36 2.36 0.73
CA LEU A 134 9.30 1.33 -0.31
C LEU A 134 7.91 1.21 -0.94
N HIS A 135 6.86 1.45 -0.15
CA HIS A 135 5.48 1.39 -0.64
C HIS A 135 4.98 2.73 -1.18
N GLY A 136 5.67 3.84 -0.92
CA GLY A 136 5.15 5.18 -1.19
C GLY A 136 3.80 5.44 -0.48
N SER A 137 3.63 4.87 0.71
CA SER A 137 2.36 4.80 1.44
C SER A 137 2.59 5.13 2.92
N PRO A 138 1.58 5.64 3.67
CA PRO A 138 1.71 5.88 5.11
C PRO A 138 2.09 4.65 5.94
N PHE A 139 1.85 3.45 5.40
CA PHE A 139 2.20 2.17 5.99
C PHE A 139 2.26 1.05 4.94
N GLN A 140 2.89 -0.07 5.29
CA GLN A 140 2.76 -1.35 4.58
C GLN A 140 1.61 -2.15 5.19
N TRP A 141 0.67 -2.62 4.36
CA TRP A 141 -0.32 -3.63 4.76
C TRP A 141 0.15 -5.01 4.30
N ALA A 142 0.47 -5.87 5.25
CA ALA A 142 1.00 -7.21 4.97
C ALA A 142 0.13 -8.30 5.59
N ALA A 143 -0.21 -9.30 4.78
CA ALA A 143 -0.94 -10.50 5.15
C ALA A 143 0.00 -11.71 5.09
N ILE A 144 0.10 -12.43 6.20
CA ILE A 144 1.06 -13.52 6.39
C ILE A 144 0.46 -14.84 5.92
N PHE A 145 1.16 -15.53 5.03
CA PHE A 145 0.80 -16.85 4.51
C PHE A 145 2.02 -17.77 4.51
N HIS A 146 1.80 -19.08 4.56
CA HIS A 146 2.87 -20.03 4.27
C HIS A 146 3.29 -19.91 2.81
N LYS A 147 4.54 -20.30 2.49
CA LYS A 147 4.99 -20.32 1.08
C LYS A 147 4.18 -21.28 0.21
N SER A 148 3.63 -22.33 0.79
CA SER A 148 2.74 -23.30 0.15
C SER A 148 1.32 -22.78 -0.11
N ASP A 149 0.92 -21.65 0.49
CA ASP A 149 -0.44 -21.11 0.35
C ASP A 149 -0.59 -20.26 -0.92
N ILE A 150 0.49 -19.97 -1.66
CA ILE A 150 0.48 -19.17 -2.89
C ILE A 150 0.90 -20.01 -4.10
N ASN A 151 0.25 -19.77 -5.23
CA ASN A 151 0.61 -20.35 -6.52
C ASN A 151 0.67 -19.24 -7.58
N PHE A 152 1.83 -19.00 -8.21
CA PHE A 152 1.91 -18.07 -9.34
C PHE A 152 1.39 -18.74 -10.61
N THR A 153 0.29 -18.22 -11.15
CA THR A 153 -0.33 -18.71 -12.38
C THR A 153 0.34 -18.13 -13.63
N GLN A 154 0.92 -16.93 -13.54
CA GLN A 154 1.64 -16.28 -14.64
C GLN A 154 2.66 -15.26 -14.12
N GLY A 155 3.75 -15.06 -14.87
CA GLY A 155 4.64 -13.92 -14.67
C GLY A 155 5.60 -14.02 -13.49
N HIS A 156 5.86 -15.22 -12.97
CA HIS A 156 6.90 -15.41 -11.95
C HIS A 156 8.31 -15.02 -12.43
N HIS A 157 8.55 -15.04 -13.76
CA HIS A 157 9.76 -14.50 -14.38
C HIS A 157 9.77 -12.97 -14.52
N GLU A 158 8.62 -12.31 -14.34
CA GLU A 158 8.45 -10.86 -14.38
C GLU A 158 8.50 -10.26 -12.96
N LEU A 159 9.09 -10.99 -12.01
CA LEU A 159 9.34 -10.55 -10.65
C LEU A 159 10.72 -9.88 -10.54
N GLY A 160 10.81 -8.88 -9.68
CA GLY A 160 12.05 -8.24 -9.28
C GLY A 160 12.19 -8.24 -7.76
N TRP A 161 13.44 -8.25 -7.28
CA TRP A 161 13.79 -8.32 -5.86
C TRP A 161 14.50 -7.06 -5.38
N TYR A 162 14.36 -6.79 -4.09
CA TYR A 162 15.14 -5.77 -3.40
C TYR A 162 15.46 -6.20 -1.97
N ASP A 163 16.74 -6.24 -1.60
CA ASP A 163 17.19 -6.41 -0.22
C ASP A 163 17.31 -5.02 0.42
N PRO A 164 16.42 -4.65 1.38
CA PRO A 164 16.48 -3.35 2.03
C PRO A 164 17.67 -3.20 2.99
N THR A 165 18.33 -4.29 3.38
CA THR A 165 19.51 -4.30 4.26
C THR A 165 20.75 -3.92 3.46
N ASN A 166 20.99 -4.63 2.36
CA ASN A 166 22.14 -4.41 1.48
C ASN A 166 21.89 -3.28 0.46
N LYS A 167 20.63 -2.86 0.29
CA LYS A 167 20.17 -1.84 -0.66
C LYS A 167 20.49 -2.19 -2.11
N ASP A 168 20.36 -3.45 -2.46
CA ASP A 168 20.60 -3.98 -3.80
C ASP A 168 19.42 -4.85 -4.27
N ILE A 169 19.55 -5.39 -5.48
CA ILE A 169 18.55 -6.24 -6.14
C ILE A 169 18.83 -7.73 -5.94
N SER A 170 19.57 -8.10 -4.89
CA SER A 170 19.85 -9.50 -4.59
C SER A 170 18.62 -10.20 -3.99
N HIS A 171 18.52 -11.51 -4.25
CA HIS A 171 17.51 -12.37 -3.64
C HIS A 171 17.97 -12.91 -2.28
N HIS A 172 18.38 -12.01 -1.38
CA HIS A 172 18.78 -12.37 -0.01
C HIS A 172 17.61 -12.25 0.96
N LEU A 173 17.14 -13.39 1.47
CA LEU A 173 15.96 -13.43 2.35
C LEU A 173 16.26 -12.90 3.77
N PRO A 174 15.39 -12.04 4.33
CA PRO A 174 14.12 -11.57 3.76
C PRO A 174 14.30 -10.44 2.72
N CYS A 175 13.59 -10.53 1.60
CA CYS A 175 13.64 -9.54 0.52
C CYS A 175 12.24 -9.07 0.09
N LYS A 176 12.18 -7.95 -0.62
CA LYS A 176 10.97 -7.40 -1.23
C LYS A 176 10.77 -7.99 -2.61
N VAL A 177 9.54 -8.34 -2.96
CA VAL A 177 9.16 -8.88 -4.26
C VAL A 177 8.15 -7.95 -4.92
N SER A 178 8.42 -7.56 -6.16
CA SER A 178 7.56 -6.64 -6.93
C SER A 178 7.48 -7.06 -8.40
N CYS A 179 6.51 -6.53 -9.14
CA CYS A 179 6.51 -6.70 -10.59
C CYS A 179 7.65 -5.88 -11.23
N ALA A 180 8.51 -6.54 -12.00
CA ALA A 180 9.63 -5.93 -12.70
C ALA A 180 9.21 -4.87 -13.73
N TYR A 181 7.98 -4.97 -14.24
CA TYR A 181 7.42 -4.05 -15.24
C TYR A 181 6.72 -2.85 -14.60
N CYS A 182 5.61 -3.05 -13.89
CA CYS A 182 4.79 -1.96 -13.34
C CYS A 182 5.19 -1.53 -11.93
N ARG A 183 6.15 -2.22 -11.30
CA ARG A 183 6.64 -1.94 -9.94
C ARG A 183 5.62 -2.12 -8.82
N SER A 184 4.43 -2.68 -9.09
CA SER A 184 3.51 -3.02 -8.01
C SER A 184 4.22 -3.90 -6.98
N PRO A 185 4.28 -3.49 -5.71
CA PRO A 185 4.81 -4.33 -4.65
C PRO A 185 3.85 -5.50 -4.46
N ILE A 186 4.37 -6.73 -4.37
CA ILE A 186 3.56 -7.95 -4.30
C ILE A 186 3.63 -8.58 -2.91
N MET A 187 4.83 -8.81 -2.39
CA MET A 187 5.04 -9.42 -1.08
C MET A 187 6.44 -9.15 -0.53
N ASP A 188 6.63 -9.39 0.77
CA ASP A 188 7.96 -9.72 1.30
C ASP A 188 8.12 -11.25 1.31
N GLU A 189 9.25 -11.74 0.82
CA GLU A 189 9.60 -13.15 0.96
C GLU A 189 10.47 -13.33 2.21
N GLY A 190 9.93 -14.03 3.20
CA GLY A 190 10.68 -14.48 4.36
C GLY A 190 11.32 -15.86 4.13
N ARG A 191 11.95 -16.39 5.18
CA ARG A 191 12.57 -17.74 5.12
C ARG A 191 11.52 -18.84 4.95
N ASN A 192 10.45 -18.78 5.73
CA ASN A 192 9.41 -19.81 5.79
C ASN A 192 8.02 -19.31 5.35
N MET A 193 7.83 -17.99 5.29
CA MET A 193 6.54 -17.34 5.11
C MET A 193 6.65 -16.27 4.02
N ILE A 194 5.51 -15.90 3.46
CA ILE A 194 5.37 -14.67 2.67
C ILE A 194 4.52 -13.65 3.44
N LEU A 195 4.79 -12.38 3.19
CA LEU A 195 3.97 -11.25 3.65
C LEU A 195 3.38 -10.60 2.40
N LEU A 196 2.25 -11.12 1.94
CA LEU A 196 1.55 -10.65 0.74
C LEU A 196 0.91 -9.28 0.98
N PHE A 197 0.83 -8.43 -0.04
CA PHE A 197 0.18 -7.13 0.06
C PHE A 197 -1.27 -7.18 -0.44
N PRO A 198 -2.28 -7.07 0.45
CA PRO A 198 -3.68 -7.29 0.09
C PRO A 198 -4.29 -6.38 -0.99
N PRO A 199 -3.84 -5.12 -1.23
CA PRO A 199 -4.43 -4.28 -2.28
C PRO A 199 -4.41 -4.87 -3.69
N LEU A 200 -3.56 -5.87 -3.95
CA LEU A 200 -3.49 -6.57 -5.24
C LEU A 200 -4.47 -7.76 -5.36
N ILE A 201 -5.20 -8.09 -4.29
CA ILE A 201 -6.21 -9.14 -4.29
C ILE A 201 -7.48 -8.66 -4.99
N LYS A 202 -8.01 -9.49 -5.89
CA LYS A 202 -9.29 -9.28 -6.53
C LYS A 202 -10.39 -9.21 -5.48
N ASP A 203 -11.32 -8.26 -5.63
CA ASP A 203 -12.45 -8.06 -4.71
C ASP A 203 -12.05 -7.75 -3.26
N ILE A 204 -10.82 -7.27 -3.01
CA ILE A 204 -10.36 -6.87 -1.66
C ILE A 204 -11.23 -5.78 -1.04
N ASN A 205 -11.84 -4.93 -1.86
CA ASN A 205 -12.73 -3.85 -1.47
C ASN A 205 -14.18 -4.30 -1.20
N THR A 206 -14.49 -5.59 -1.30
CA THR A 206 -15.78 -6.14 -0.87
C THR A 206 -15.84 -6.31 0.65
N LYS A 207 -17.03 -6.55 1.21
CA LYS A 207 -17.17 -6.89 2.63
C LYS A 207 -16.37 -8.16 2.98
N LYS A 208 -16.48 -9.21 2.15
CA LYS A 208 -15.74 -10.47 2.31
C LYS A 208 -14.23 -10.23 2.31
N GLY A 209 -13.71 -9.47 1.35
CA GLY A 209 -12.29 -9.13 1.25
C GLY A 209 -11.78 -8.36 2.48
N ARG A 210 -12.49 -7.29 2.86
CA ARG A 210 -12.14 -6.50 4.06
C ARG A 210 -12.17 -7.32 5.35
N GLU A 211 -13.12 -8.24 5.49
CA GLU A 211 -13.22 -9.11 6.66
C GLU A 211 -12.12 -10.19 6.69
N ALA A 212 -11.82 -10.80 5.53
CA ALA A 212 -10.81 -11.84 5.42
C ALA A 212 -9.40 -11.30 5.71
N PHE A 213 -9.06 -10.12 5.18
CA PHE A 213 -7.72 -9.53 5.33
C PHE A 213 -7.65 -8.45 6.42
N LYS A 214 -8.66 -8.37 7.31
CA LYS A 214 -8.73 -7.37 8.38
C LYS A 214 -7.42 -7.35 9.19
N PRO A 215 -6.74 -6.20 9.32
CA PRO A 215 -5.53 -6.11 10.12
C PRO A 215 -5.83 -6.31 11.60
N THR A 216 -4.92 -6.97 12.29
CA THR A 216 -5.00 -7.30 13.72
C THR A 216 -4.19 -6.36 14.58
N CYS A 217 -3.14 -5.73 14.03
CA CYS A 217 -2.32 -4.77 14.75
C CYS A 217 -1.62 -3.75 13.84
N HIS A 218 -1.19 -2.64 14.46
CA HIS A 218 -0.17 -1.75 13.96
C HIS A 218 1.17 -2.05 14.64
N MET A 219 2.23 -2.16 13.85
CA MET A 219 3.61 -2.27 14.31
C MET A 219 4.35 -0.95 14.04
N PHE A 220 5.32 -0.64 14.90
CA PHE A 220 6.11 0.59 14.84
C PHE A 220 5.25 1.87 14.88
N TYR A 221 4.17 1.87 15.67
CA TYR A 221 3.09 2.88 15.60
C TYR A 221 3.54 4.34 15.79
N LYS A 222 4.59 4.57 16.58
CA LYS A 222 5.18 5.90 16.80
C LYS A 222 5.79 6.51 15.53
N GLN A 223 6.05 5.70 14.49
CA GLN A 223 6.60 6.15 13.22
C GLN A 223 5.53 6.53 12.19
N ARG A 224 4.23 6.38 12.51
CA ARG A 224 3.12 6.65 11.57
C ARG A 224 3.18 8.09 11.04
N VAL A 225 2.78 8.26 9.79
CA VAL A 225 2.63 9.57 9.13
C VAL A 225 1.17 9.91 8.80
N ALA A 226 0.24 9.05 9.21
CA ALA A 226 -1.20 9.25 9.11
C ALA A 226 -1.86 8.92 10.47
N GLU A 227 -3.04 9.47 10.71
CA GLU A 227 -3.78 9.31 11.96
C GLU A 227 -4.71 8.09 11.92
N PHE A 228 -4.72 7.30 13.01
CA PHE A 228 -5.46 6.04 13.15
C PHE A 228 -6.23 5.94 14.46
N ARG A 229 -6.32 7.02 15.24
CA ARG A 229 -7.13 7.08 16.46
C ARG A 229 -8.54 6.56 16.23
N GLY A 230 -9.02 5.70 17.13
CA GLY A 230 -10.38 5.16 17.13
C GLY A 230 -10.63 4.02 16.14
N ASP A 231 -9.59 3.46 15.50
CA ASP A 231 -9.74 2.33 14.58
C ASP A 231 -10.01 0.97 15.27
N GLY A 232 -9.79 0.90 16.59
CA GLY A 232 -9.97 -0.31 17.39
C GLY A 232 -8.96 -1.41 17.10
N ILE A 233 -7.81 -1.08 16.48
CA ILE A 233 -6.74 -2.03 16.16
C ILE A 233 -5.62 -1.87 17.18
N VAL A 234 -5.05 -2.99 17.63
CA VAL A 234 -3.95 -3.05 18.62
C VAL A 234 -2.72 -2.32 18.09
N LYS A 235 -2.02 -1.56 18.94
CA LYS A 235 -0.86 -0.75 18.56
C LYS A 235 0.39 -1.21 19.31
N TRP A 236 1.49 -1.40 18.59
CA TRP A 236 2.77 -1.80 19.14
C TRP A 236 3.85 -0.75 18.87
N ALA A 237 4.72 -0.51 19.85
CA ALA A 237 5.85 0.39 19.71
C ALA A 237 6.88 -0.09 18.67
N GLY A 238 7.01 -1.41 18.52
CA GLY A 238 7.89 -2.07 17.58
C GLY A 238 7.21 -3.28 16.93
N LEU A 239 7.84 -4.45 17.05
CA LEU A 239 7.27 -5.71 16.57
C LEU A 239 6.15 -6.21 17.49
N ASP A 240 5.14 -6.81 16.86
CA ASP A 240 4.03 -7.50 17.54
C ASP A 240 4.56 -8.54 18.54
N ASN A 241 4.01 -8.54 19.76
CA ASN A 241 4.41 -9.41 20.88
C ASN A 241 5.89 -9.38 21.29
N GLN A 242 6.64 -8.38 20.82
CA GLN A 242 8.08 -8.20 21.12
C GLN A 242 8.42 -6.75 21.48
N SER A 243 7.41 -5.96 21.82
CA SER A 243 7.54 -4.55 22.17
C SER A 243 6.35 -4.11 23.02
N ASP A 244 6.41 -2.90 23.55
CA ASP A 244 5.32 -2.34 24.35
C ASP A 244 4.04 -2.18 23.54
N MET A 245 2.90 -2.50 24.16
CA MET A 245 1.58 -2.22 23.62
C MET A 245 1.18 -0.78 23.98
N LEU A 246 0.60 -0.08 23.01
CA LEU A 246 0.28 1.33 23.08
C LEU A 246 -1.23 1.57 22.96
N ASP A 247 -1.69 2.67 23.53
CA ASP A 247 -2.98 3.27 23.16
C ASP A 247 -2.87 4.18 21.92
N ASP A 248 -3.96 4.88 21.58
CA ASP A 248 -4.02 5.82 20.44
C ASP A 248 -3.17 7.08 20.66
N ASP A 249 -2.84 7.39 21.91
CA ASP A 249 -2.05 8.54 22.36
C ASP A 249 -0.56 8.21 22.56
N GLU A 250 -0.16 6.99 22.18
CA GLU A 250 1.21 6.46 22.30
C GLU A 250 1.68 6.20 23.74
N ASN A 251 0.76 6.22 24.70
CA ASN A 251 1.05 5.80 26.07
C ASN A 251 1.20 4.28 26.12
N VAL A 252 2.13 3.82 26.94
CA VAL A 252 2.33 2.38 27.15
C VAL A 252 1.23 1.85 28.06
N ILE A 253 0.47 0.87 27.58
CA ILE A 253 -0.62 0.22 28.32
C ILE A 253 -0.27 -1.21 28.77
N VAL A 254 0.67 -1.85 28.08
CA VAL A 254 1.31 -3.12 28.52
C VAL A 254 2.79 -3.07 28.17
N GLU A 255 3.63 -3.17 29.19
CA GLU A 255 5.08 -3.21 29.04
C GLU A 255 5.58 -4.58 28.59
N TYR A 256 6.54 -4.57 27.68
CA TYR A 256 7.27 -5.75 27.26
C TYR A 256 8.51 -5.97 28.13
N GLU A 257 8.66 -7.19 28.62
CA GLU A 257 9.85 -7.61 29.36
C GLU A 257 10.81 -8.36 28.44
N LYS A 258 12.08 -7.95 28.42
CA LYS A 258 13.09 -8.57 27.55
C LYS A 258 13.26 -10.05 27.87
N GLY A 259 13.08 -10.90 26.85
CA GLY A 259 13.20 -12.35 27.00
C GLY A 259 11.88 -13.04 27.36
N MET A 260 10.80 -12.28 27.50
CA MET A 260 9.44 -12.81 27.65
C MET A 260 9.03 -13.60 26.41
N LYS A 261 8.31 -14.70 26.61
CA LYS A 261 7.78 -15.49 25.48
C LYS A 261 6.56 -14.78 24.90
N GLU A 262 6.35 -14.95 23.60
CA GLU A 262 5.19 -14.42 22.87
C GLU A 262 3.86 -14.80 23.53
N LYS A 263 3.71 -16.05 23.97
CA LYS A 263 2.50 -16.53 24.67
C LYS A 263 2.20 -15.76 25.96
N ASP A 264 3.25 -15.38 26.69
CA ASP A 264 3.09 -14.67 27.96
C ASP A 264 2.68 -13.21 27.69
N MET A 265 3.19 -12.60 26.61
CA MET A 265 2.74 -11.27 26.13
C MET A 265 1.29 -11.29 25.64
N ASP A 266 0.90 -12.31 24.89
CA ASP A 266 -0.49 -12.51 24.46
C ASP A 266 -1.42 -12.65 25.67
N GLU A 267 -0.98 -13.35 26.71
CA GLU A 267 -1.76 -13.49 27.95
C GLU A 267 -1.88 -12.16 28.70
N LYS A 268 -0.79 -11.38 28.83
CA LYS A 268 -0.81 -10.02 29.41
C LYS A 268 -1.78 -9.12 28.66
N LYS A 269 -1.73 -9.13 27.32
CA LYS A 269 -2.64 -8.39 26.45
C LYS A 269 -4.10 -8.79 26.70
N ARG A 270 -4.41 -10.10 26.72
CA ARG A 270 -5.76 -10.59 26.96
C ARG A 270 -6.30 -10.15 28.33
N LYS A 271 -5.48 -10.24 29.37
CA LYS A 271 -5.83 -9.78 30.72
C LYS A 271 -6.14 -8.28 30.74
N HIS A 272 -5.34 -7.46 30.06
CA HIS A 272 -5.58 -6.02 29.96
C HIS A 272 -6.91 -5.72 29.25
N VAL A 273 -7.15 -6.31 28.08
CA VAL A 273 -8.39 -6.11 27.32
C VAL A 273 -9.63 -6.53 28.13
N GLU A 274 -9.60 -7.72 28.75
CA GLU A 274 -10.69 -8.20 29.61
C GLU A 274 -10.95 -7.27 30.81
N MET A 275 -9.89 -6.69 31.40
CA MET A 275 -10.01 -5.75 32.52
C MET A 275 -10.68 -4.43 32.08
N THR A 276 -10.29 -3.89 30.93
CA THR A 276 -10.84 -2.65 30.37
C THR A 276 -12.33 -2.81 29.99
N GLU A 277 -12.71 -3.97 29.45
CA GLU A 277 -14.11 -4.29 29.12
C GLU A 277 -14.97 -4.44 30.38
N ARG A 278 -14.48 -5.11 31.43
CA ARG A 278 -15.20 -5.27 32.71
C ARG A 278 -15.37 -3.97 33.47
N ASN A 279 -14.43 -3.05 33.35
CA ASN A 279 -14.48 -1.73 34.00
C ASN A 279 -15.29 -0.70 33.19
N GLY A 280 -16.09 -1.14 32.20
CA GLY A 280 -17.12 -0.31 31.57
C GLY A 280 -16.62 0.71 30.54
N GLY A 281 -15.43 0.53 29.95
CA GLY A 281 -14.93 1.41 28.89
C GLY A 281 -14.82 2.90 29.26
N GLU A 282 -14.69 3.20 30.57
CA GLU A 282 -14.79 4.56 31.10
C GLU A 282 -13.49 5.39 31.06
N GLU A 283 -12.32 4.80 30.76
CA GLU A 283 -11.08 5.59 30.67
C GLU A 283 -11.00 6.48 29.40
N VAL A 284 -11.85 6.25 28.39
CA VAL A 284 -11.85 7.06 27.15
C VAL A 284 -12.71 8.34 27.27
N LYS A 285 -13.32 8.63 28.43
CA LYS A 285 -14.26 9.79 28.57
C LYS A 285 -13.91 10.86 29.62
N LYS A 286 -12.72 10.86 30.22
CA LYS A 286 -12.36 11.91 31.21
C LYS A 286 -10.99 12.55 30.98
N VAL A 287 -10.89 13.37 29.94
CA VAL A 287 -10.21 14.68 30.05
C VAL A 287 -11.04 15.71 29.26
N LYS A 288 -12.26 16.02 29.74
CA LYS A 288 -12.89 17.30 29.39
C LYS A 288 -12.25 18.36 30.28
N GLY A 289 -11.79 19.43 29.62
CA GLY A 289 -11.00 20.51 30.20
C GLY A 289 -11.59 21.11 31.47
N GLY A 290 -10.67 21.50 32.34
CA GLY A 290 -10.91 22.36 33.48
C GLY A 290 -9.71 23.28 33.64
N SER A 291 -9.59 24.28 32.76
CA SER A 291 -8.89 25.51 33.09
C SER A 291 -9.64 26.16 34.27
N LYS A 292 -8.96 26.30 35.41
CA LYS A 292 -9.36 27.23 36.46
C LYS A 292 -8.36 28.39 36.46
N GLU A 293 -8.84 29.55 36.04
CA GLU A 293 -8.72 30.75 36.88
C GLU A 293 -9.70 30.60 38.06
#